data_AF-A0A415I3H6-F1
#
_entry.id   AF-A0A415I3H6-F1
#
_cell.length_a   1.000
_cell.length_b   1.000
_cell.length_c   1.000
_cell.angle_alpha   90.00
_cell.angle_beta   90.00
_cell.angle_gamma   90.00
#
_symmetry.space_group_name_H-M   'P 1'
#
loop_
_entity.id
_entity.type
_entity.pdbx_description
1 polymer ?
#
loop_
_entity_poly.entity_id
_entity_poly.type
_entity_poly.pdbx_seq_one_letter_code
_entity_poly.pdbx_strand_id
1 'polypeptide(L)'
;MNRKITITRQKRFIGWVIVYYVVIDNEIYAKISNGKTIELNIDSNEHKLLLFGDFSGAHGEKMRIESNELLIPNDDRNRKYNIDTKAGTIRNKLILSEQ
;
A
#
# COMPACT_ATOMS: atom_id res chain seq x y z
N MET A 1 -12.32 16.05 12.24
CA MET A 1 -10.93 16.45 12.58
C MET A 1 -10.01 15.75 11.59
N ASN A 2 -8.73 16.09 11.52
CA ASN A 2 -7.78 15.35 10.67
C ASN A 2 -6.95 14.43 11.57
N ARG A 3 -6.78 13.19 11.14
CA ARG A 3 -5.88 12.21 11.74
C ARG A 3 -4.78 11.83 10.77
N LYS A 4 -3.71 11.24 11.31
CA LYS A 4 -2.56 10.82 10.52
C LYS A 4 -2.54 9.31 10.38
N ILE A 5 -2.37 8.84 9.15
CA ILE A 5 -1.95 7.47 8.89
C ILE A 5 -0.50 7.44 8.44
N THR A 6 0.27 6.50 8.97
CA THR A 6 1.65 6.24 8.58
C THR A 6 1.71 4.91 7.86
N ILE A 7 2.24 4.89 6.65
CA ILE A 7 2.35 3.67 5.85
C ILE A 7 3.82 3.42 5.55
N THR A 8 4.32 2.25 5.95
CA THR A 8 5.71 1.84 5.74
C THR A 8 5.78 0.66 4.80
N ARG A 9 6.59 0.76 3.74
CA ARG A 9 6.92 -0.37 2.88
C ARG A 9 8.21 -1.02 3.35
N GLN A 10 8.16 -2.31 3.66
CA GLN A 10 9.35 -3.05 4.03
C GLN A 10 10.34 -3.11 2.88
N LYS A 11 11.62 -2.90 3.20
CA LYS A 11 12.70 -2.97 2.22
C LYS A 11 12.90 -4.42 1.77
N ARG A 12 12.79 -4.66 0.47
CA ARG A 12 13.12 -5.97 -0.15
C ARG A 12 14.30 -5.81 -1.12
N PHE A 13 15.16 -6.83 -1.19
CA PHE A 13 16.28 -6.87 -2.14
C PHE A 13 15.81 -7.17 -3.57
N ILE A 14 14.74 -7.98 -3.71
CA ILE A 14 14.05 -8.25 -4.98
C ILE A 14 12.86 -7.30 -5.11
N GLY A 15 12.65 -6.72 -6.30
CA GLY A 15 11.55 -5.76 -6.55
C GLY A 15 11.95 -4.28 -6.43
N TRP A 16 13.24 -3.96 -6.62
CA TRP A 16 13.82 -2.60 -6.51
C TRP A 16 13.12 -1.54 -7.38
N VAL A 17 12.44 -1.94 -8.46
CA VAL A 17 11.86 -1.04 -9.47
C VAL A 17 10.37 -0.77 -9.26
N ILE A 18 9.65 -1.58 -8.48
CA ILE A 18 8.19 -1.46 -8.40
C ILE A 18 7.83 -0.36 -7.40
N VAL A 19 7.08 0.63 -7.85
CA VAL A 19 6.46 1.66 -7.00
C VAL A 19 5.03 1.23 -6.67
N TYR A 20 4.62 1.36 -5.41
CA TYR A 20 3.24 1.07 -5.02
C TYR A 20 2.44 2.35 -4.88
N TYR A 21 1.17 2.28 -5.24
CA TYR A 21 0.20 3.35 -5.17
C TYR A 21 -0.71 3.12 -3.98
N VAL A 22 -0.82 4.12 -3.12
CA VAL A 22 -1.75 4.15 -1.99
C VAL A 22 -3.07 4.70 -2.47
N VAL A 23 -4.12 3.89 -2.32
CA VAL A 23 -5.47 4.24 -2.72
C VAL A 23 -6.34 4.34 -1.48
N ILE A 24 -7.04 5.47 -1.33
CA ILE A 24 -8.03 5.70 -0.29
C ILE A 24 -9.32 6.08 -0.99
N ASP A 25 -10.42 5.37 -0.70
CA ASP A 25 -11.74 5.58 -1.31
C ASP A 25 -11.72 5.68 -2.84
N ASN A 26 -10.95 4.78 -3.47
CA ASN A 26 -10.72 4.69 -4.92
C ASN A 26 -9.92 5.85 -5.54
N GLU A 27 -9.38 6.76 -4.74
CA GLU A 27 -8.48 7.82 -5.21
C GLU A 27 -7.01 7.53 -4.87
N ILE A 28 -6.09 7.91 -5.76
CA ILE A 28 -4.66 7.73 -5.53
C ILE A 28 -4.13 8.92 -4.72
N TYR A 29 -3.74 8.66 -3.48
CA TYR A 29 -3.22 9.68 -2.57
C TYR A 29 -1.70 9.82 -2.65
N ALA A 30 -0.99 8.70 -2.83
CA ALA A 30 0.46 8.71 -2.76
C ALA A 30 1.11 7.54 -3.49
N LYS A 31 2.42 7.67 -3.69
CA LYS A 31 3.30 6.60 -4.15
C LYS A 31 4.32 6.26 -3.07
N ILE A 32 4.63 4.98 -2.89
CA ILE A 32 5.60 4.52 -1.89
C ILE A 32 6.67 3.60 -2.52
N SER A 33 7.90 4.11 -2.51
CA SER A 33 9.09 3.40 -2.98
C SER A 33 9.57 2.36 -1.96
N ASN A 34 10.40 1.43 -2.43
CA ASN A 34 10.94 0.34 -1.62
C ASN A 34 11.68 0.85 -0.38
N GLY A 35 11.32 0.33 0.80
CA GLY A 35 11.95 0.72 2.07
C GLY A 35 11.62 2.14 2.55
N LYS A 36 10.57 2.77 2.03
CA LYS A 36 10.15 4.12 2.43
C LYS A 36 8.92 4.08 3.33
N THR A 37 8.74 5.18 4.05
CA THR A 37 7.57 5.47 4.88
C THR A 37 6.97 6.78 4.40
N ILE A 38 5.64 6.86 4.37
CA ILE A 38 4.90 8.08 4.09
C ILE A 38 3.90 8.33 5.22
N GLU A 39 3.50 9.59 5.35
CA GLU A 39 2.45 10.03 6.26
C GLU A 39 1.38 10.77 5.46
N LEU A 40 0.12 10.44 5.71
CA LEU A 40 -1.02 11.07 5.06
C LEU A 40 -1.98 11.60 6.13
N ASN A 41 -2.50 12.81 5.92
CA ASN A 41 -3.59 13.33 6.73
C ASN A 41 -4.91 12.95 6.05
N ILE A 42 -5.78 12.29 6.79
CA ILE A 42 -7.13 11.92 6.36
C ILE A 42 -8.13 12.45 7.39
N ASP A 43 -9.39 12.57 7.00
CA ASP A 43 -10.42 12.96 7.94
C ASP A 43 -10.81 11.81 8.88
N SER A 44 -11.68 12.12 9.84
CA SER A 44 -12.11 11.18 10.87
C SER A 44 -13.11 10.14 10.36
N ASN A 45 -13.63 10.24 9.13
CA ASN A 45 -14.60 9.30 8.60
C ASN A 45 -13.99 7.91 8.41
N GLU A 46 -14.87 6.94 8.15
CA GLU A 46 -14.44 5.63 7.69
C GLU A 46 -13.91 5.74 6.26
N HIS A 47 -12.76 5.11 6.00
CA HIS A 47 -12.14 5.07 4.68
C HIS A 47 -11.73 3.66 4.30
N LYS A 48 -11.72 3.37 3.01
CA LYS A 48 -11.18 2.12 2.46
C LYS A 48 -9.75 2.35 1.99
N LEU A 49 -8.83 1.54 2.50
CA LEU A 49 -7.42 1.59 2.15
C LEU A 49 -7.03 0.34 1.37
N LEU A 50 -6.44 0.53 0.20
CA LEU A 50 -5.80 -0.54 -0.56
C LEU A 50 -4.52 -0.03 -1.24
N LEU A 51 -3.72 -0.97 -1.72
CA LEU A 51 -2.50 -0.70 -2.45
C LEU A 51 -2.50 -1.48 -3.74
N PHE A 52 -1.95 -0.89 -4.79
CA PHE A 52 -1.59 -1.64 -5.99
C PHE A 52 -0.21 -1.28 -6.51
N GLY A 53 0.40 -2.22 -7.24
CA GLY A 53 1.65 -2.02 -7.96
C GLY A 53 1.51 -2.51 -9.39
N ASP A 54 1.88 -1.65 -10.33
CA ASP A 54 1.94 -1.98 -11.76
C ASP A 54 3.40 -2.28 -12.14
N PHE A 55 3.63 -3.38 -12.87
CA PHE A 55 4.94 -3.76 -13.38
C PHE A 55 4.84 -4.48 -14.72
N SER A 56 5.92 -4.44 -15.49
CA SER A 56 6.05 -5.22 -16.72
C SER A 56 6.54 -6.63 -16.39
N GLY A 57 5.85 -7.64 -16.91
CA GLY A 57 6.30 -9.02 -16.88
C GLY A 57 7.42 -9.29 -17.88
N ALA A 58 7.91 -10.53 -17.88
CA ALA A 58 9.10 -10.92 -18.64
C ALA A 58 8.91 -10.83 -20.17
N HIS A 59 7.67 -10.83 -20.65
CA HIS A 59 7.31 -10.74 -22.06
C HIS A 59 6.64 -9.40 -22.41
N GLY A 60 6.80 -8.38 -21.55
CA GLY A 60 6.26 -7.04 -21.77
C GLY A 60 4.78 -6.87 -21.40
N GLU A 61 4.13 -7.91 -20.87
CA GLU A 61 2.78 -7.84 -20.35
C GLU A 61 2.68 -6.88 -19.16
N LYS A 62 1.59 -6.12 -19.09
CA LYS A 62 1.30 -5.28 -17.91
C LYS A 62 0.66 -6.16 -16.85
N MET A 63 1.30 -6.26 -15.70
CA MET A 63 0.79 -6.97 -14.53
C MET A 63 0.47 -5.99 -13.42
N ARG A 64 -0.63 -6.24 -12.71
CA ARG A 64 -1.01 -5.54 -11.48
C ARG A 64 -1.05 -6.52 -10.33
N ILE A 65 -0.46 -6.13 -9.20
CA ILE A 65 -0.69 -6.78 -7.90
C ILE A 65 -1.44 -5.82 -7.00
N GLU A 66 -2.40 -6.34 -6.25
CA GLU A 66 -3.20 -5.56 -5.31
C GLU A 66 -3.09 -6.18 -3.92
N SER A 67 -3.19 -5.34 -2.89
CA SER A 67 -3.30 -5.80 -1.50
C SER A 67 -4.73 -6.26 -1.18
N ASN A 68 -4.91 -6.82 0.01
CA ASN A 68 -6.21 -6.80 0.66
C ASN A 68 -6.69 -5.36 0.89
N GLU A 69 -8.00 -5.16 0.91
CA GLU A 69 -8.65 -3.94 1.40
C GLU A 69 -8.63 -3.95 2.94
N LEU A 70 -8.31 -2.81 3.54
CA LEU A 70 -8.49 -2.56 4.97
C LEU A 70 -9.46 -1.41 5.17
N LEU A 71 -10.29 -1.52 6.21
CA LEU A 71 -11.09 -0.40 6.68
C LEU A 71 -10.28 0.41 7.69
N ILE A 72 -10.17 1.70 7.44
CA ILE A 72 -9.73 2.67 8.43
C ILE A 72 -11.01 3.16 9.13
N PRO A 73 -11.28 2.77 10.38
CA PRO A 73 -12.55 3.04 11.03
C PRO A 73 -12.75 4.53 11.32
N ASN A 74 -14.01 4.93 11.52
CA ASN A 74 -14.37 6.29 11.89
C ASN A 74 -13.94 6.59 13.35
N ASP A 75 -12.75 7.16 13.50
CA ASP A 75 -12.18 7.63 14.76
C ASP A 75 -11.09 8.70 14.51
N ASP A 76 -10.61 9.32 15.58
CA ASP A 76 -9.52 10.30 15.54
C ASP A 76 -8.14 9.70 15.82
N ARG A 77 -8.00 8.38 15.77
CA ARG A 77 -6.75 7.72 16.15
C ARG A 77 -5.78 7.71 14.98
N ASN A 78 -4.52 8.01 15.27
CA ASN A 78 -3.45 7.79 14.32
C ASN A 78 -3.22 6.29 14.14
N ARG A 79 -3.01 5.85 12.89
CA ARG A 79 -2.84 4.44 12.56
C ARG A 79 -1.57 4.18 11.78
N LYS A 80 -1.00 3.00 11.96
CA LYS A 80 0.24 2.59 11.30
C LYS A 80 -0.01 1.33 10.49
N TYR A 81 0.38 1.38 9.23
CA TYR A 81 0.24 0.28 8.31
C TYR A 81 1.60 -0.14 7.77
N ASN A 82 1.73 -1.43 7.54
CA ASN A 82 2.91 -2.04 6.96
C ASN A 82 2.56 -2.72 5.64
N ILE A 83 3.42 -2.52 4.65
CA ILE A 83 3.33 -3.14 3.33
C ILE A 83 4.42 -4.19 3.22
N ASP A 84 4.01 -5.42 2.98
CA ASP A 84 4.91 -6.51 2.65
C ASP A 84 4.62 -7.06 1.25
N THR A 85 5.68 -7.39 0.54
CA THR A 85 5.61 -8.08 -0.76
C THR A 85 6.17 -9.48 -0.58
N LYS A 86 5.30 -10.47 -0.70
CA LYS A 86 5.69 -11.87 -0.66
C LYS A 86 5.85 -12.38 -2.08
N ALA A 87 7.09 -12.71 -2.44
CA ALA A 87 7.37 -13.45 -3.65
C ALA A 87 6.91 -14.90 -3.45
N GLY A 88 5.84 -15.29 -4.15
CA GLY A 88 5.39 -16.67 -4.19
C GLY A 88 5.96 -17.38 -5.42
N THR A 89 6.04 -18.71 -5.35
CA THR A 89 6.46 -19.56 -6.49
C THR A 89 5.51 -19.51 -7.68
N ILE A 90 4.24 -19.12 -7.47
CA ILE A 90 3.21 -19.05 -8.53
C ILE A 90 2.78 -17.62 -8.82
N ARG A 91 2.59 -16.79 -7.78
CA ARG A 91 2.26 -15.35 -7.91
C ARG A 91 2.84 -14.55 -6.77
N ASN A 92 3.25 -13.31 -7.07
CA ASN A 92 3.58 -12.32 -6.06
C ASN A 92 2.31 -11.84 -5.36
N LYS A 93 2.37 -11.66 -4.04
CA LYS A 93 1.28 -11.13 -3.24
C LYS A 93 1.71 -9.85 -2.52
N LEU A 94 0.88 -8.82 -2.62
CA LEU A 94 0.98 -7.61 -1.83
C LEU A 94 0.12 -7.79 -0.58
N ILE A 95 0.67 -7.48 0.60
CA ILE A 95 -0.04 -7.62 1.87
C ILE A 95 0.01 -6.26 2.56
N LEU A 96 -1.17 -5.80 2.96
CA LEU A 96 -1.36 -4.62 3.77
C LEU A 96 -1.88 -5.05 5.14
N SER A 97 -1.18 -4.65 6.20
CA SER A 97 -1.57 -4.96 7.57
C SER A 97 -1.43 -3.74 8.47
N GLU A 98 -2.37 -3.58 9.40
CA GLU A 98 -2.20 -2.66 10.52
C GLU A 98 -1.16 -3.20 11.51
N GLN A 99 -0.41 -2.30 12.16
CA GLN A 99 0.61 -2.62 13.16
C GLN A 99 0.08 -2.45 14.59
#